data_AF-A0A318DVN2-F1
#
_entry.id   AF-A0A318DVN2-F1
#
_cell.length_a   1.000
_cell.length_b   1.000
_cell.length_c   1.000
_cell.angle_alpha   90.00
_cell.angle_beta   90.00
_cell.angle_gamma   90.00
#
_symmetry.space_group_name_H-M   'P 1'
#
loop_
_entity.id
_entity.type
_entity.pdbx_description
1 polymer ?
#
loop_
_entity_poly.entity_id
_entity_poly.type
_entity_poly.pdbx_seq_one_letter_code
_entity_poly.pdbx_strand_id
1 'polypeptide(L)'
;MQNIGIDLADFEYIRKNNLIYVDKTEFLYKIVSENKYYFLSRPRRFGKTLFVDTLEKFYQGKKELFEGLYIFNQDWNWEEHPIIRLDFNMIPSENREVLNKSLQKIFSKIAARYNIDLIVEEAYYMFPELIEKLYNKFNQDVVILIDEYDKPIISNLKSTLEENSANLKTIDKNQDYLKMLYDYLKPLEGYLEKVFITGVSKFSKLSIFSTLNNLIELDQNEEFAEIMGYTEKELDEYFSPYFSKLAEKNNLTISECRNKFKQMYNGFRFTEKDSRVYNPFSVGNALKNADFDNYWFESGTPTFLVELIKNKNFDLSNLENIEVGKNEIKAYDIGNIQIIPLLFQTGYLTIKEIEDQVIYKLDYPNYEVENSFNLNLAKSFSQNKITVPVVHRLKKLLINKELEKFIQQIKSIFFSLVNINIPKSLQDREAYYNSLFYLITTLLTDNNLNVYSEVLTSEGRIDSIVETDTNIYIIEFKANQGAEIALQQIKDKNYAERFKIKDKGIILIGTNFDTEKRNIKDIKIEEID
;
A
#
# COMPACT_ATOMS: atom_id res chain seq x y z
N MET A 1 -15.11 11.26 -26.72
CA MET A 1 -14.55 11.01 -25.39
C MET A 1 -14.34 9.52 -25.24
N GLN A 2 -13.10 9.07 -25.06
CA GLN A 2 -12.81 7.66 -24.78
C GLN A 2 -13.36 7.28 -23.42
N ASN A 3 -13.68 6.00 -23.19
CA ASN A 3 -14.21 5.54 -21.91
C ASN A 3 -13.08 5.13 -20.95
N ILE A 4 -13.30 5.29 -19.64
CA ILE A 4 -12.38 4.80 -18.60
C ILE A 4 -12.60 3.29 -18.38
N GLY A 5 -11.58 2.49 -18.66
CA GLY A 5 -11.47 1.11 -18.19
C GLY A 5 -11.00 1.08 -16.74
N ILE A 6 -11.69 0.33 -15.88
CA ILE A 6 -11.32 0.17 -14.46
C ILE A 6 -11.02 -1.31 -14.23
N ASP A 7 -9.88 -1.59 -13.60
CA ASP A 7 -9.43 -2.96 -13.26
C ASP A 7 -9.41 -3.92 -14.46
N LEU A 8 -9.14 -3.36 -15.65
CA LEU A 8 -9.01 -4.12 -16.89
C LEU A 8 -7.53 -4.27 -17.23
N ALA A 9 -7.07 -5.52 -17.36
CA ALA A 9 -5.69 -5.87 -17.65
C ALA A 9 -5.49 -6.51 -19.03
N ASP A 10 -6.48 -6.40 -19.92
CA ASP A 10 -6.40 -6.84 -21.32
C ASP A 10 -6.06 -5.63 -22.21
N PHE A 11 -4.77 -5.51 -22.57
CA PHE A 11 -4.26 -4.42 -23.39
C PHE A 11 -4.95 -4.39 -24.75
N GLU A 12 -5.09 -5.55 -25.38
CA GLU A 12 -5.71 -5.68 -26.71
C GLU A 12 -7.17 -5.23 -26.69
N TYR A 13 -7.93 -5.61 -25.67
CA TYR A 13 -9.30 -5.13 -25.48
C TYR A 13 -9.34 -3.62 -25.31
N ILE A 14 -8.47 -3.03 -24.49
CA ILE A 14 -8.41 -1.58 -24.27
C ILE A 14 -8.20 -0.85 -25.59
N ARG A 15 -7.22 -1.30 -26.39
CA ARG A 15 -6.89 -0.69 -27.69
C ARG A 15 -8.04 -0.82 -28.69
N LYS A 16 -8.73 -1.97 -28.73
CA LYS A 16 -9.82 -2.24 -29.69
C LYS A 16 -11.16 -1.60 -29.33
N ASN A 17 -11.41 -1.29 -28.05
CA ASN A 17 -12.72 -0.82 -27.57
C ASN A 17 -12.76 0.67 -27.21
N ASN A 18 -11.84 1.48 -27.76
CA ASN A 18 -11.77 2.93 -27.56
C ASN A 18 -11.78 3.33 -26.06
N LEU A 19 -11.06 2.55 -25.25
CA LEU A 19 -10.82 2.85 -23.84
C LEU A 19 -9.55 3.68 -23.69
N ILE A 20 -9.49 4.49 -22.64
CA ILE A 20 -8.29 5.24 -22.30
C ILE A 20 -7.17 4.26 -21.92
N TYR A 21 -6.04 4.37 -22.63
CA TYR A 21 -4.77 3.76 -22.27
C TYR A 21 -3.75 4.87 -22.06
N VAL A 22 -3.26 5.03 -20.84
CA VAL A 22 -2.16 5.97 -20.56
C VAL A 22 -0.87 5.33 -21.03
N ASP A 23 -0.22 5.95 -22.01
CA ASP A 23 0.93 5.37 -22.67
C ASP A 23 2.16 5.29 -21.75
N LYS A 24 2.59 4.07 -21.44
CA LYS A 24 3.81 3.76 -20.68
C LYS A 24 4.86 3.06 -21.54
N THR A 25 4.69 3.05 -22.87
CA THR A 25 5.52 2.26 -23.77
C THR A 25 6.93 2.80 -23.96
N GLU A 26 7.23 4.01 -23.50
CA GLU A 26 8.62 4.49 -23.34
C GLU A 26 9.42 3.61 -22.37
N PHE A 27 8.83 3.25 -21.23
CA PHE A 27 9.48 2.35 -20.27
C PHE A 27 9.58 0.93 -20.82
N LEU A 28 8.57 0.49 -21.58
CA LEU A 28 8.61 -0.78 -22.29
C LEU A 28 9.80 -0.82 -23.24
N TYR A 29 9.99 0.22 -24.07
CA TYR A 29 11.12 0.33 -24.99
C TYR A 29 12.47 0.20 -24.28
N LYS A 30 12.66 0.86 -23.14
CA LYS A 30 13.88 0.72 -22.32
C LYS A 30 14.08 -0.72 -21.82
N ILE A 31 13.02 -1.35 -21.29
CA ILE A 31 13.07 -2.72 -20.77
C ILE A 31 13.41 -3.74 -21.86
N VAL A 32 12.81 -3.62 -23.04
CA VAL A 32 13.04 -4.58 -24.12
C VAL A 32 14.42 -4.38 -24.75
N SER A 33 14.90 -3.14 -24.86
CA SER A 33 16.19 -2.80 -25.50
C SER A 33 17.44 -3.12 -24.69
N GLU A 34 17.30 -3.36 -23.40
CA GLU A 34 18.44 -3.52 -22.49
C GLU A 34 18.53 -4.96 -21.94
N ASN A 35 18.66 -5.09 -20.62
CA ASN A 35 19.03 -6.31 -19.92
C ASN A 35 17.98 -7.43 -20.03
N LYS A 36 18.32 -8.67 -19.64
CA LYS A 36 17.37 -9.80 -19.74
C LYS A 36 16.43 -9.95 -18.54
N TYR A 37 16.85 -9.58 -17.34
CA TYR A 37 16.15 -9.93 -16.10
C TYR A 37 15.67 -8.68 -15.36
N TYR A 38 14.35 -8.53 -15.23
CA TYR A 38 13.73 -7.39 -14.57
C TYR A 38 12.77 -7.80 -13.46
N PHE A 39 12.79 -7.00 -12.40
CA PHE A 39 11.87 -7.10 -11.29
C PHE A 39 11.19 -5.76 -11.03
N LEU A 40 9.87 -5.79 -10.88
CA LEU A 40 9.08 -4.63 -10.51
C LEU A 40 8.14 -4.96 -9.35
N SER A 41 8.38 -4.33 -8.21
CA SER A 41 7.41 -4.32 -7.11
C SER A 41 6.61 -3.02 -7.10
N ARG A 42 5.28 -3.15 -7.06
CA ARG A 42 4.37 -2.03 -6.84
C ARG A 42 3.16 -2.49 -6.02
N PRO A 43 2.52 -1.58 -5.26
CA PRO A 43 1.28 -1.90 -4.56
C PRO A 43 0.20 -2.43 -5.49
N ARG A 44 -0.85 -3.02 -4.91
CA ARG A 44 -1.99 -3.53 -5.67
C ARG A 44 -2.65 -2.42 -6.50
N ARG A 45 -3.24 -2.81 -7.65
CA ARG A 45 -3.98 -1.91 -8.54
C ARG A 45 -3.17 -0.73 -9.11
N PHE A 46 -1.85 -0.89 -9.25
CA PHE A 46 -0.97 0.10 -9.92
C PHE A 46 -0.79 -0.13 -11.42
N GLY A 47 -1.42 -1.16 -12.00
CA GLY A 47 -1.32 -1.47 -13.43
C GLY A 47 -0.29 -2.55 -13.79
N LYS A 48 0.27 -3.28 -12.80
CA LYS A 48 1.26 -4.35 -12.99
C LYS A 48 0.83 -5.38 -14.05
N THR A 49 -0.33 -6.01 -13.86
CA THR A 49 -0.88 -7.01 -14.77
C THR A 49 -1.14 -6.46 -16.17
N LEU A 50 -1.61 -5.20 -16.29
CA LEU A 50 -1.80 -4.55 -17.59
C LEU A 50 -0.46 -4.34 -18.31
N PHE A 51 0.60 -3.96 -17.59
CA PHE A 51 1.93 -3.83 -18.18
C PHE A 51 2.51 -5.18 -18.60
N VAL A 52 2.32 -6.23 -17.80
CA VAL A 52 2.68 -7.61 -18.18
C VAL A 52 1.94 -8.04 -19.44
N ASP A 53 0.64 -7.74 -19.56
CA ASP A 53 -0.14 -8.03 -20.76
C ASP A 53 0.35 -7.20 -21.97
N THR A 54 0.71 -5.93 -21.75
CA THR A 54 1.32 -5.07 -22.78
C THR A 54 2.63 -5.67 -23.28
N LEU A 55 3.51 -6.13 -22.39
CA LEU A 55 4.74 -6.85 -22.73
C LEU A 55 4.45 -8.14 -23.49
N GLU A 56 3.44 -8.91 -23.08
CA GLU A 56 3.03 -10.12 -23.80
C GLU A 56 2.60 -9.79 -25.24
N LYS A 57 1.76 -8.78 -25.45
CA LYS A 57 1.32 -8.38 -26.80
C LYS A 57 2.47 -7.86 -27.66
N PHE A 58 3.45 -7.20 -27.05
CA PHE A 58 4.65 -6.75 -27.73
C PHE A 58 5.46 -7.94 -28.29
N TYR A 59 5.76 -8.92 -27.44
CA TYR A 59 6.51 -10.12 -27.84
C TYR A 59 5.71 -11.11 -28.69
N GLN A 60 4.38 -10.94 -28.78
CA GLN A 60 3.53 -11.60 -29.77
C GLN A 60 3.57 -10.91 -31.16
N GLY A 61 4.40 -9.88 -31.35
CA GLY A 61 4.53 -9.18 -32.64
C GLY A 61 3.29 -8.37 -33.06
N LYS A 62 2.35 -8.10 -32.13
CA LYS A 62 1.07 -7.41 -32.43
C LYS A 62 1.23 -5.90 -32.63
N LYS A 63 2.04 -5.50 -33.60
CA LYS A 63 2.44 -4.10 -33.88
C LYS A 63 1.25 -3.15 -34.00
N GLU A 64 0.15 -3.60 -34.60
CA GLU A 64 -1.06 -2.81 -34.82
C GLU A 64 -1.70 -2.32 -33.51
N LEU A 65 -1.53 -3.03 -32.39
CA LEU A 65 -2.06 -2.60 -31.09
C LEU A 65 -1.34 -1.38 -30.53
N PHE A 66 -0.10 -1.15 -30.98
CA PHE A 66 0.76 -0.08 -30.51
C PHE A 66 0.65 1.21 -31.32
N GLU A 67 -0.14 1.24 -32.40
CA GLU A 67 -0.36 2.45 -33.20
C GLU A 67 -0.74 3.65 -32.32
N GLY A 68 -0.01 4.75 -32.49
CA GLY A 68 -0.19 5.99 -31.70
C GLY A 68 0.45 5.98 -30.31
N LEU A 69 1.16 4.91 -29.92
CA LEU A 69 1.97 4.85 -28.71
C LEU A 69 3.44 5.14 -29.01
N TYR A 70 4.21 5.54 -27.99
CA TYR A 70 5.62 5.90 -28.07
C TYR A 70 6.47 4.84 -28.78
N ILE A 71 6.30 3.57 -28.40
CA ILE A 71 7.14 2.48 -28.93
C ILE A 71 6.91 2.19 -30.42
N PHE A 72 5.74 2.53 -30.97
CA PHE A 72 5.43 2.26 -32.37
C PHE A 72 6.34 3.00 -33.35
N ASN A 73 6.84 4.17 -32.94
CA ASN A 73 7.74 5.00 -33.73
C ASN A 73 9.23 4.73 -33.45
N GLN A 74 9.56 3.73 -32.61
CA GLN A 74 10.94 3.39 -32.30
C GLN A 74 11.47 2.33 -33.29
N ASP A 75 12.80 2.27 -33.40
CA ASP A 75 13.48 1.26 -34.21
C ASP A 75 13.54 -0.06 -33.44
N TRP A 76 12.56 -0.94 -33.67
CA TRP A 76 12.46 -2.24 -33.01
C TRP A 76 11.97 -3.35 -33.94
N ASN A 77 12.46 -4.56 -33.70
CA ASN A 77 12.04 -5.77 -34.42
C ASN A 77 10.81 -6.42 -33.78
N TRP A 78 9.69 -6.46 -34.52
CA TRP A 78 8.42 -7.02 -34.06
C TRP A 78 8.33 -8.54 -34.27
N GLU A 79 9.46 -9.24 -34.10
CA GLU A 79 9.51 -10.70 -34.19
C GLU A 79 8.69 -11.35 -33.08
N GLU A 80 8.07 -12.48 -33.41
CA GLU A 80 7.27 -13.25 -32.46
C GLU A 80 8.19 -14.15 -31.63
N HIS A 81 8.05 -14.08 -30.30
CA HIS A 81 8.76 -14.93 -29.36
C HIS A 81 7.81 -15.92 -28.69
N PRO A 82 8.26 -17.17 -28.43
CA PRO A 82 7.52 -18.07 -27.55
C PRO A 82 7.48 -17.50 -26.11
N ILE A 83 6.29 -17.43 -25.54
CA ILE A 83 6.05 -16.83 -24.21
C ILE A 83 5.54 -17.87 -23.21
N ILE A 84 6.16 -17.89 -22.03
CA ILE A 84 5.68 -18.55 -20.81
C ILE A 84 5.16 -17.48 -19.85
N ARG A 85 3.83 -17.40 -19.68
CA ARG A 85 3.18 -16.50 -18.71
C ARG A 85 2.69 -17.29 -17.49
N LEU A 86 3.14 -16.89 -16.31
CA LEU A 86 2.71 -17.41 -15.02
C LEU A 86 1.98 -16.30 -14.26
N ASP A 87 0.66 -16.40 -14.15
CA ASP A 87 -0.13 -15.55 -13.27
C ASP A 87 -0.46 -16.33 -11.99
N PHE A 88 0.26 -16.03 -10.91
CA PHE A 88 0.05 -16.71 -9.64
C PHE A 88 -1.31 -16.39 -9.02
N ASN A 89 -2.06 -15.39 -9.53
CA ASN A 89 -3.44 -15.22 -9.09
C ASN A 89 -4.32 -16.43 -9.35
N MET A 90 -4.02 -17.18 -10.41
CA MET A 90 -4.78 -18.32 -10.88
C MET A 90 -4.14 -19.67 -10.49
N ILE A 91 -3.09 -19.65 -9.66
CA ILE A 91 -2.32 -20.84 -9.25
C ILE A 91 -2.59 -21.12 -7.77
N PRO A 92 -3.40 -22.16 -7.44
CA PRO A 92 -3.53 -22.63 -6.08
C PRO A 92 -2.18 -23.01 -5.47
N SER A 93 -1.96 -22.63 -4.21
CA SER A 93 -0.63 -22.65 -3.57
C SER A 93 -0.70 -22.84 -2.05
N GLU A 94 -1.73 -23.52 -1.55
CA GLU A 94 -1.97 -23.76 -0.12
C GLU A 94 -0.86 -24.60 0.53
N ASN A 95 -0.19 -25.45 -0.25
CA ASN A 95 0.99 -26.21 0.13
C ASN A 95 1.79 -26.61 -1.11
N ARG A 96 2.95 -27.22 -0.89
CA ARG A 96 3.89 -27.60 -1.95
C ARG A 96 3.27 -28.57 -2.95
N GLU A 97 2.50 -29.55 -2.48
CA GLU A 97 1.88 -30.57 -3.32
C GLU A 97 0.83 -29.94 -4.26
N VAL A 98 0.02 -29.00 -3.75
CA VAL A 98 -0.95 -28.26 -4.55
C VAL A 98 -0.26 -27.31 -5.53
N LEU A 99 0.79 -26.60 -5.10
CA LEU A 99 1.58 -25.72 -5.95
C LEU A 99 2.20 -26.50 -7.12
N ASN A 100 2.82 -27.65 -6.86
CA ASN A 100 3.40 -28.52 -7.89
C ASN A 100 2.33 -28.95 -8.91
N LYS A 101 1.19 -29.48 -8.46
CA LYS A 101 0.09 -29.90 -9.34
C LYS A 101 -0.50 -28.76 -10.17
N SER A 102 -0.58 -27.56 -9.58
CA SER A 102 -1.10 -26.39 -10.28
C SER A 102 -0.14 -25.92 -11.37
N LEU A 103 1.16 -25.89 -11.09
CA LEU A 103 2.19 -25.57 -12.09
C LEU A 103 2.28 -26.64 -13.20
N GLN A 104 2.14 -27.93 -12.87
CA GLN A 104 2.09 -29.02 -13.88
C GLN A 104 0.98 -28.77 -14.90
N LYS A 105 -0.22 -28.40 -14.43
CA LYS A 105 -1.36 -28.07 -15.29
C LYS A 105 -1.10 -26.84 -16.16
N ILE A 106 -0.47 -25.80 -15.60
CA ILE A 106 -0.13 -24.59 -16.35
C ILE A 106 0.90 -24.90 -17.44
N PHE A 107 2.00 -25.59 -17.10
CA PHE A 107 3.03 -25.96 -18.08
C PHE A 107 2.47 -26.89 -19.16
N SER A 108 1.63 -27.86 -18.81
CA SER A 108 0.95 -28.71 -19.80
C SER A 108 0.05 -27.90 -20.74
N LYS A 109 -0.67 -26.90 -20.22
CA LYS A 109 -1.54 -26.01 -21.02
C LYS A 109 -0.71 -25.14 -21.97
N ILE A 110 0.43 -24.63 -21.53
CA ILE A 110 1.36 -23.86 -22.37
C ILE A 110 1.96 -24.75 -23.44
N ALA A 111 2.46 -25.94 -23.06
CA ALA A 111 3.00 -26.92 -23.99
C ALA A 111 1.98 -27.30 -25.07
N ALA A 112 0.73 -27.59 -24.68
CA ALA A 112 -0.36 -27.89 -25.61
C ALA A 112 -0.64 -26.71 -26.57
N ARG A 113 -0.65 -25.46 -26.09
CA ARG A 113 -0.82 -24.26 -26.93
C ARG A 113 0.24 -24.18 -28.03
N TYR A 114 1.48 -24.53 -27.71
CA TYR A 114 2.59 -24.53 -28.65
C TYR A 114 2.79 -25.87 -29.36
N ASN A 115 1.91 -26.87 -29.18
CA ASN A 115 2.07 -28.23 -29.69
C ASN A 115 3.45 -28.84 -29.33
N ILE A 116 3.79 -28.82 -28.04
CA ILE A 116 4.99 -29.41 -27.45
C ILE A 116 4.56 -30.56 -26.55
N ASP A 117 5.23 -31.70 -26.71
CA ASP A 117 5.09 -32.82 -25.79
C ASP A 117 6.09 -32.68 -24.65
N LEU A 118 5.63 -32.75 -23.40
CA LEU A 118 6.49 -32.80 -22.21
C LEU A 118 6.61 -34.26 -21.75
N ILE A 119 7.82 -34.65 -21.35
CA ILE A 119 8.15 -36.03 -21.00
C ILE A 119 8.17 -36.21 -19.48
N VAL A 120 8.59 -35.18 -18.74
CA VAL A 120 8.66 -35.24 -17.28
C VAL A 120 7.34 -34.82 -16.65
N GLU A 121 7.02 -35.41 -15.50
CA GLU A 121 5.76 -35.12 -14.81
C GLU A 121 5.90 -34.08 -13.70
N GLU A 122 7.08 -33.89 -13.08
CA GLU A 122 7.26 -32.91 -12.00
C GLU A 122 7.43 -31.49 -12.55
N ALA A 123 6.63 -30.53 -12.07
CA ALA A 123 6.62 -29.16 -12.61
C ALA A 123 7.99 -28.48 -12.56
N TYR A 124 8.78 -28.79 -11.53
CA TYR A 124 10.16 -28.35 -11.40
C TYR A 124 11.03 -28.72 -12.61
N TYR A 125 10.86 -29.93 -13.16
CA TYR A 125 11.57 -30.38 -14.36
C TYR A 125 10.85 -30.01 -15.66
N MET A 126 9.52 -29.84 -15.64
CA MET A 126 8.77 -29.44 -16.83
C MET A 126 9.14 -28.02 -17.29
N PHE A 127 9.48 -27.14 -16.36
CA PHE A 127 9.82 -25.76 -16.67
C PHE A 127 11.07 -25.61 -17.56
N PRO A 128 12.25 -26.16 -17.20
CA PRO A 128 13.41 -26.14 -18.09
C PRO A 128 13.16 -26.90 -19.40
N GLU A 129 12.49 -28.06 -19.35
CA GLU A 129 12.14 -28.83 -20.56
C GLU A 129 11.29 -28.00 -21.54
N LEU A 130 10.28 -27.28 -21.03
CA LEU A 130 9.42 -26.43 -21.83
C LEU A 130 10.19 -25.28 -22.48
N ILE A 131 11.09 -24.62 -21.75
CA ILE A 131 11.92 -23.53 -22.29
C ILE A 131 12.79 -24.04 -23.44
N GLU A 132 13.52 -25.14 -23.24
CA GLU A 132 14.40 -25.70 -24.26
C GLU A 132 13.62 -26.16 -25.50
N LYS A 133 12.46 -26.81 -25.31
CA LYS A 133 11.62 -27.27 -26.43
C LYS A 133 10.98 -26.12 -27.20
N LEU A 134 10.58 -25.04 -26.52
CA LEU A 134 10.09 -23.83 -27.18
C LEU A 134 11.18 -23.20 -28.04
N TYR A 135 12.36 -22.99 -27.46
CA TYR A 135 13.51 -22.46 -28.18
C TYR A 135 13.84 -23.27 -29.43
N ASN A 136 14.00 -24.59 -29.28
CA ASN A 136 14.35 -25.48 -30.39
C ASN A 136 13.28 -25.53 -31.48
N LYS A 137 12.00 -25.44 -31.12
CA LYS A 137 10.88 -25.50 -32.06
C LYS A 137 10.75 -24.24 -32.91
N PHE A 138 10.90 -23.08 -32.29
CA PHE A 138 10.69 -21.78 -32.95
C PHE A 138 11.98 -21.14 -33.43
N ASN A 139 13.15 -21.65 -33.01
CA ASN A 139 14.45 -21.03 -33.23
C ASN A 139 14.45 -19.56 -32.81
N GLN A 140 13.81 -19.29 -31.67
CA GLN A 140 13.58 -17.97 -31.10
C GLN A 140 13.73 -18.04 -29.58
N ASP A 141 14.32 -17.01 -29.00
CA ASP A 141 14.55 -16.89 -27.56
C ASP A 141 13.20 -16.77 -26.80
N VAL A 142 13.09 -17.41 -25.65
CA VAL A 142 11.85 -17.54 -24.87
C VAL A 142 11.66 -16.35 -23.93
N VAL A 143 10.44 -15.81 -23.88
CA VAL A 143 10.04 -14.75 -22.96
C VAL A 143 9.30 -15.34 -21.76
N ILE A 144 9.70 -14.95 -20.56
CA ILE A 144 9.11 -15.41 -19.30
C ILE A 144 8.49 -14.22 -18.57
N LEU A 145 7.19 -14.28 -18.34
CA LEU A 145 6.41 -13.24 -17.66
C LEU A 145 5.78 -13.82 -16.41
N ILE A 146 6.15 -13.30 -15.24
CA ILE A 146 5.67 -13.78 -13.94
C ILE A 146 4.94 -12.65 -13.22
N ASP A 147 3.64 -12.84 -12.96
CA ASP A 147 2.79 -11.90 -12.24
C ASP A 147 2.41 -12.45 -10.86
N GLU A 148 2.36 -11.54 -9.88
CA GLU A 148 2.09 -11.80 -8.45
C GLU A 148 2.92 -12.95 -7.86
N TYR A 149 4.23 -12.95 -8.15
CA TYR A 149 5.18 -14.02 -7.75
C TYR A 149 5.16 -14.35 -6.24
N ASP A 150 4.80 -13.38 -5.41
CA ASP A 150 4.78 -13.44 -3.95
C ASP A 150 3.47 -13.98 -3.38
N LYS A 151 2.44 -14.20 -4.21
CA LYS A 151 1.14 -14.72 -3.77
C LYS A 151 1.21 -16.06 -3.03
N PRO A 152 2.01 -17.07 -3.47
CA PRO A 152 2.17 -18.33 -2.73
C PRO A 152 2.71 -18.21 -1.30
N ILE A 153 3.27 -17.05 -0.97
CA ILE A 153 3.91 -16.78 0.32
C ILE A 153 2.98 -15.94 1.17
N ILE A 154 2.46 -14.86 0.60
CA ILE A 154 1.51 -13.97 1.29
C ILE A 154 0.22 -14.70 1.68
N SER A 155 -0.30 -15.59 0.83
CA SER A 155 -1.52 -16.34 1.14
C SER A 155 -1.36 -17.25 2.36
N ASN A 156 -0.17 -17.85 2.52
CA ASN A 156 0.14 -18.74 3.63
C ASN A 156 0.61 -17.99 4.89
N LEU A 157 1.14 -16.77 4.75
CA LEU A 157 1.45 -15.90 5.89
C LEU A 157 0.20 -15.58 6.72
N LYS A 158 -0.96 -15.38 6.08
CA LYS A 158 -2.24 -15.14 6.76
C LYS A 158 -2.63 -16.29 7.69
N SER A 159 -2.58 -17.53 7.21
CA SER A 159 -2.97 -18.70 8.01
C SER A 159 -2.05 -18.97 9.20
N THR A 160 -0.79 -18.52 9.15
CA THR A 160 0.16 -18.60 10.28
C THR A 160 -0.17 -17.72 11.47
N LEU A 161 -0.80 -16.57 11.25
CA LEU A 161 -1.11 -15.63 12.34
C LEU A 161 -2.42 -16.02 13.05
N GLU A 162 -3.30 -16.76 12.35
CA GLU A 162 -4.55 -17.28 12.88
C GLU A 162 -4.39 -18.64 13.60
N GLU A 163 -3.41 -19.48 13.22
CA GLU A 163 -3.18 -20.81 13.81
C GLU A 163 -1.70 -21.09 14.17
N ASN A 164 -1.47 -21.61 15.39
CA ASN A 164 -0.14 -21.94 15.95
C ASN A 164 0.82 -22.67 14.98
N SER A 165 2.05 -22.14 14.85
CA SER A 165 3.36 -22.71 14.43
C SER A 165 3.51 -23.76 13.29
N ALA A 166 2.47 -24.48 12.87
CA ALA A 166 2.54 -25.48 11.81
C ALA A 166 2.67 -24.86 10.40
N ASN A 167 2.15 -23.65 10.21
CA ASN A 167 2.09 -22.97 8.92
C ASN A 167 3.40 -22.28 8.49
N LEU A 168 4.33 -22.00 9.42
CA LEU A 168 5.67 -21.49 9.08
C LEU A 168 6.43 -22.48 8.20
N LYS A 169 6.31 -23.78 8.51
CA LYS A 169 6.90 -24.86 7.71
C LYS A 169 6.34 -24.95 6.28
N THR A 170 5.10 -24.51 6.07
CA THR A 170 4.47 -24.51 4.73
C THR A 170 4.99 -23.36 3.87
N ILE A 171 5.22 -22.19 4.48
CA ILE A 171 5.85 -21.04 3.83
C ILE A 171 7.25 -21.42 3.35
N ASP A 172 8.07 -22.00 4.22
CA ASP A 172 9.43 -22.44 3.87
C ASP A 172 9.40 -23.43 2.70
N LYS A 173 8.51 -24.43 2.74
CA LYS A 173 8.38 -25.43 1.67
C LYS A 173 7.97 -24.84 0.31
N ASN A 174 7.06 -23.88 0.28
CA ASN A 174 6.65 -23.23 -0.97
C ASN A 174 7.76 -22.32 -1.50
N GLN A 175 8.44 -21.58 -0.62
CA GLN A 175 9.59 -20.76 -1.00
C GLN A 175 10.72 -21.59 -1.58
N ASP A 176 11.10 -22.68 -0.91
CA ASP A 176 12.14 -23.60 -1.39
C ASP A 176 11.76 -24.17 -2.76
N TYR A 177 10.49 -24.53 -2.95
CA TYR A 177 10.01 -25.06 -4.22
C TYR A 177 10.05 -24.02 -5.36
N LEU A 178 9.65 -22.77 -5.10
CA LEU A 178 9.77 -21.68 -6.06
C LEU A 178 11.22 -21.33 -6.35
N LYS A 179 12.07 -21.30 -5.33
CA LYS A 179 13.52 -21.09 -5.47
C LYS A 179 14.11 -22.12 -6.42
N MET A 180 13.83 -23.40 -6.16
CA MET A 180 14.23 -24.49 -7.05
C MET A 180 13.82 -24.13 -8.49
N LEU A 181 12.51 -23.90 -8.75
CA LEU A 181 11.99 -23.58 -10.08
C LEU A 181 12.75 -22.45 -10.79
N TYR A 182 13.01 -21.34 -10.10
CA TYR A 182 13.67 -20.18 -10.69
C TYR A 182 15.19 -20.31 -10.81
N ASP A 183 15.84 -21.19 -10.04
CA ASP A 183 17.28 -21.45 -10.15
C ASP A 183 17.67 -21.97 -11.55
N TYR A 184 16.73 -22.56 -12.30
CA TYR A 184 16.93 -22.96 -13.71
C TYR A 184 17.07 -21.78 -14.68
N LEU A 185 16.60 -20.58 -14.33
CA LEU A 185 16.66 -19.43 -15.24
C LEU A 185 18.08 -18.97 -15.57
N LYS A 186 19.03 -19.24 -14.67
CA LYS A 186 20.46 -18.92 -14.87
C LYS A 186 21.14 -19.86 -15.86
N PRO A 187 21.13 -21.20 -15.70
CA PRO A 187 21.73 -22.10 -16.69
C PRO A 187 21.02 -22.02 -18.05
N LEU A 188 19.78 -21.55 -18.11
CA LEU A 188 19.02 -21.39 -19.35
C LEU A 188 19.15 -20.01 -20.00
N GLU A 189 20.02 -19.11 -19.53
CA GLU A 189 20.17 -17.73 -20.04
C GLU A 189 20.32 -17.63 -21.57
N GLY A 190 20.96 -18.63 -22.20
CA GLY A 190 21.14 -18.71 -23.65
C GLY A 190 19.86 -19.02 -24.44
N TYR A 191 18.77 -19.39 -23.77
CA TYR A 191 17.46 -19.67 -24.38
C TYR A 191 16.43 -18.57 -24.10
N LEU A 192 16.81 -17.52 -23.35
CA LEU A 192 15.87 -16.53 -22.82
C LEU A 192 16.08 -15.17 -23.47
N GLU A 193 14.97 -14.59 -23.94
CA GLU A 193 14.92 -13.22 -24.47
C GLU A 193 14.73 -12.23 -23.31
N LYS A 194 13.73 -12.49 -22.48
CA LYS A 194 13.36 -11.62 -21.35
C LYS A 194 12.75 -12.42 -20.21
N VAL A 195 13.06 -12.03 -18.98
CA VAL A 195 12.41 -12.49 -17.76
C VAL A 195 11.90 -11.27 -17.01
N PHE A 196 10.59 -11.08 -16.97
CA PHE A 196 9.95 -10.00 -16.24
C PHE A 196 9.13 -10.56 -15.07
N ILE A 197 9.46 -10.13 -13.86
CA ILE A 197 8.84 -10.60 -12.63
C ILE A 197 8.20 -9.43 -11.90
N THR A 198 6.94 -9.59 -11.49
CA THR A 198 6.25 -8.55 -10.73
C THR A 198 5.43 -9.11 -9.57
N GLY A 199 5.20 -8.27 -8.57
CA GLY A 199 4.50 -8.60 -7.32
C GLY A 199 4.27 -7.37 -6.46
N VAL A 200 3.79 -7.58 -5.23
CA VAL A 200 3.50 -6.49 -4.28
C VAL A 200 4.66 -6.24 -3.31
N SER A 201 5.35 -7.28 -2.89
CA SER A 201 6.33 -7.23 -1.81
C SER A 201 7.64 -7.88 -2.20
N LYS A 202 8.72 -7.48 -1.53
CA LYS A 202 10.10 -7.97 -1.76
C LYS A 202 10.58 -8.98 -0.72
N PHE A 203 9.83 -9.24 0.34
CA PHE A 203 10.23 -10.12 1.44
C PHE A 203 10.69 -11.51 0.97
N SER A 204 10.07 -12.02 -0.09
CA SER A 204 10.38 -13.32 -0.69
C SER A 204 11.52 -13.29 -1.71
N LYS A 205 12.01 -12.11 -2.11
CA LYS A 205 12.97 -11.95 -3.21
C LYS A 205 14.32 -12.59 -2.87
N LEU A 206 14.86 -12.31 -1.68
CA LEU A 206 16.20 -12.76 -1.28
C LEU A 206 16.31 -14.28 -1.14
N SER A 207 15.25 -14.97 -0.73
CA SER A 207 15.26 -16.44 -0.64
C SER A 207 15.09 -17.08 -2.03
N ILE A 208 14.16 -16.56 -2.84
CA ILE A 208 13.69 -17.22 -4.06
C ILE A 208 14.53 -16.90 -5.30
N PHE A 209 15.08 -15.70 -5.41
CA PHE A 209 15.87 -15.27 -6.56
C PHE A 209 17.36 -15.13 -6.23
N SER A 210 17.82 -15.84 -5.19
CA SER A 210 19.22 -15.79 -4.74
C SER A 210 20.25 -16.22 -5.79
N THR A 211 19.83 -16.91 -6.86
CA THR A 211 20.68 -17.30 -7.99
C THR A 211 20.65 -16.28 -9.15
N LEU A 212 19.64 -15.41 -9.21
CA LEU A 212 19.45 -14.37 -10.23
C LEU A 212 20.11 -13.05 -9.80
N ASN A 213 21.44 -13.06 -9.72
CA ASN A 213 22.23 -11.90 -9.24
C ASN A 213 22.19 -10.68 -10.19
N ASN A 214 21.70 -10.85 -11.41
CA ASN A 214 21.58 -9.82 -12.45
C ASN A 214 20.16 -9.25 -12.58
N LEU A 215 19.27 -9.53 -11.61
CA LEU A 215 17.89 -9.07 -11.62
C LEU A 215 17.78 -7.56 -11.32
N ILE A 216 17.46 -6.76 -12.34
CA ILE A 216 17.35 -5.30 -12.23
C ILE A 216 16.06 -4.90 -11.51
N GLU A 217 16.20 -4.12 -10.44
CA GLU A 217 15.09 -3.60 -9.64
C GLU A 217 14.59 -2.27 -10.21
N LEU A 218 13.54 -2.34 -11.02
CA LEU A 218 12.92 -1.17 -11.64
C LEU A 218 12.34 -0.21 -10.59
N ASP A 219 11.89 -0.73 -9.45
CA ASP A 219 11.34 0.09 -8.38
C ASP A 219 12.37 0.88 -7.57
N GLN A 220 13.66 0.60 -7.74
CA GLN A 220 14.76 1.38 -7.15
C GLN A 220 15.48 2.27 -8.18
N ASN A 221 15.08 2.22 -9.45
CA ASN A 221 15.68 3.03 -10.50
C ASN A 221 14.82 4.27 -10.79
N GLU A 222 15.41 5.45 -10.62
CA GLU A 222 14.78 6.74 -10.88
C GLU A 222 14.23 6.90 -12.30
N GLU A 223 14.86 6.28 -13.28
CA GLU A 223 14.43 6.29 -14.68
C GLU A 223 13.08 5.61 -14.88
N PHE A 224 12.68 4.73 -13.96
CA PHE A 224 11.42 3.99 -13.97
C PHE A 224 10.47 4.45 -12.84
N ALA A 225 10.70 5.62 -12.23
CA ALA A 225 9.86 6.15 -11.15
C ALA A 225 8.37 6.20 -11.54
N GLU A 226 8.09 6.53 -12.80
CA GLU A 226 6.75 6.77 -13.36
C GLU A 226 6.24 5.61 -14.22
N ILE A 227 6.92 4.46 -14.24
CA ILE A 227 6.51 3.28 -15.03
C ILE A 227 5.09 2.81 -14.69
N MET A 228 4.65 3.05 -13.45
CA MET A 228 3.35 2.65 -12.92
C MET A 228 2.70 3.82 -12.19
N GLY A 229 1.37 3.87 -12.23
CA GLY A 229 0.63 5.04 -11.77
C GLY A 229 0.57 6.15 -12.83
N TYR A 230 -0.23 7.17 -12.55
CA TYR A 230 -0.41 8.31 -13.45
C TYR A 230 0.25 9.56 -12.90
N THR A 231 0.93 10.34 -13.72
CA THR A 231 1.46 11.66 -13.34
C THR A 231 0.39 12.74 -13.52
N GLU A 232 0.60 13.93 -12.95
CA GLU A 232 -0.31 15.07 -13.19
C GLU A 232 -0.45 15.38 -14.69
N LYS A 233 0.68 15.35 -15.41
CA LYS A 233 0.73 15.58 -16.86
C LYS A 233 -0.13 14.57 -17.62
N GLU A 234 -0.07 13.29 -17.24
CA GLU A 234 -0.91 12.26 -17.85
C GLU A 234 -2.39 12.44 -17.50
N LEU A 235 -2.72 12.94 -16.30
CA LEU A 235 -4.09 13.30 -15.97
C LEU A 235 -4.62 14.47 -16.83
N ASP A 236 -3.78 15.48 -17.10
CA ASP A 236 -4.12 16.56 -18.02
C ASP A 236 -4.35 16.03 -19.45
N GLU A 237 -3.46 15.18 -19.93
CA GLU A 237 -3.51 14.68 -21.31
C GLU A 237 -4.69 13.74 -21.56
N TYR A 238 -4.89 12.74 -20.71
CA TYR A 238 -5.82 11.65 -20.97
C TYR A 238 -7.19 11.87 -20.32
N PHE A 239 -7.30 12.68 -19.27
CA PHE A 239 -8.49 12.74 -18.42
C PHE A 239 -9.15 14.12 -18.29
N SER A 240 -8.61 15.17 -18.94
CA SER A 240 -9.15 16.54 -18.87
C SER A 240 -10.69 16.64 -18.96
N PRO A 241 -11.38 15.98 -19.92
CA PRO A 241 -12.85 16.08 -20.02
C PRO A 241 -13.61 15.53 -18.80
N TYR A 242 -13.02 14.61 -18.04
CA TYR A 242 -13.65 14.03 -16.84
C TYR A 242 -13.61 14.97 -15.64
N PHE A 243 -12.59 15.83 -15.53
CA PHE A 243 -12.48 16.78 -14.44
C PHE A 243 -13.59 17.83 -14.46
N SER A 244 -14.05 18.25 -15.65
CA SER A 244 -15.21 19.16 -15.77
C SER A 244 -16.47 18.55 -15.17
N LYS A 245 -16.74 17.27 -15.46
CA LYS A 245 -17.89 16.53 -14.91
C LYS A 245 -17.79 16.34 -13.40
N LEU A 246 -16.60 16.01 -12.90
CA LEU A 246 -16.34 15.87 -11.47
C LEU A 246 -16.55 17.20 -10.73
N ALA A 247 -16.05 18.30 -11.28
CA ALA A 247 -16.18 19.64 -10.71
C ALA A 247 -17.65 20.09 -10.64
N GLU A 248 -18.40 19.94 -11.75
CA GLU A 248 -19.81 20.29 -11.83
C GLU A 248 -20.64 19.51 -10.79
N LYS A 249 -20.47 18.18 -10.71
CA LYS A 249 -21.22 17.34 -9.77
C LYS A 249 -20.93 17.69 -8.29
N ASN A 250 -19.75 18.21 -8.00
CA ASN A 250 -19.33 18.55 -6.64
C ASN A 250 -19.47 20.05 -6.30
N ASN A 251 -20.03 20.87 -7.20
CA ASN A 251 -20.12 22.33 -7.05
C ASN A 251 -18.76 22.99 -6.77
N LEU A 252 -17.72 22.55 -7.48
CA LEU A 252 -16.36 23.09 -7.38
C LEU A 252 -15.98 23.79 -8.68
N THR A 253 -15.09 24.78 -8.59
CA THR A 253 -14.32 25.21 -9.77
C THR A 253 -13.38 24.08 -10.21
N ILE A 254 -12.91 24.12 -11.47
CA ILE A 254 -11.93 23.13 -11.97
C ILE A 254 -10.65 23.14 -11.11
N SER A 255 -10.20 24.33 -10.67
CA SER A 255 -9.01 24.46 -9.83
C SER A 255 -9.21 23.83 -8.44
N GLU A 256 -10.34 24.07 -7.80
CA GLU A 256 -10.66 23.44 -6.50
C GLU A 256 -10.81 21.92 -6.64
N CYS A 257 -11.46 21.47 -7.71
CA CYS A 257 -11.61 20.06 -8.03
C CYS A 257 -10.24 19.38 -8.20
N ARG A 258 -9.32 20.00 -8.95
CA ARG A 258 -7.94 19.51 -9.13
C ARG A 258 -7.18 19.45 -7.82
N ASN A 259 -7.25 20.51 -7.00
CA ASN A 259 -6.60 20.56 -5.70
C ASN A 259 -7.13 19.45 -4.76
N LYS A 260 -8.45 19.31 -4.67
CA LYS A 260 -9.08 18.25 -3.89
C LYS A 260 -8.70 16.86 -4.41
N PHE A 261 -8.67 16.65 -5.72
CA PHE A 261 -8.27 15.39 -6.34
C PHE A 261 -6.81 15.03 -6.03
N LYS A 262 -5.92 16.02 -6.07
CA LYS A 262 -4.51 15.86 -5.69
C LYS A 262 -4.36 15.47 -4.22
N GLN A 263 -5.07 16.13 -3.30
CA GLN A 263 -5.07 15.79 -1.88
C GLN A 263 -5.61 14.38 -1.61
N MET A 264 -6.67 14.00 -2.33
CA MET A 264 -7.32 12.69 -2.16
C MET A 264 -6.47 11.54 -2.71
N TYR A 265 -5.83 11.71 -3.86
CA TYR A 265 -5.32 10.57 -4.65
C TYR A 265 -3.84 10.64 -5.06
N ASN A 266 -3.16 11.79 -4.95
CA ASN A 266 -1.75 11.93 -5.32
C ASN A 266 -0.82 11.76 -4.13
N GLY A 267 0.35 11.16 -4.33
CA GLY A 267 1.42 11.25 -3.35
C GLY A 267 2.40 10.09 -3.35
N PHE A 268 2.11 9.02 -4.10
CA PHE A 268 2.97 7.85 -4.15
C PHE A 268 4.29 8.17 -4.85
N ARG A 269 5.40 7.96 -4.15
CA ARG A 269 6.79 8.14 -4.58
C ARG A 269 7.57 6.91 -4.13
N PHE A 270 8.15 6.22 -5.11
CA PHE A 270 8.82 4.93 -4.88
C PHE A 270 10.35 5.02 -4.96
N THR A 271 10.89 6.06 -5.59
CA THR A 271 12.32 6.22 -5.85
C THR A 271 12.85 7.55 -5.31
N GLU A 272 14.17 7.74 -5.41
CA GLU A 272 14.85 8.98 -5.04
C GLU A 272 14.48 10.15 -5.96
N LYS A 273 14.00 9.89 -7.18
CA LYS A 273 13.40 10.91 -8.05
C LYS A 273 12.19 11.53 -7.36
N ASP A 274 12.10 12.85 -7.35
CA ASP A 274 10.97 13.58 -6.78
C ASP A 274 9.76 13.56 -7.72
N SER A 275 9.24 12.36 -8.00
CA SER A 275 8.08 12.14 -8.86
C SER A 275 6.97 11.44 -8.10
N ARG A 276 5.77 12.03 -8.14
CA ARG A 276 4.58 11.49 -7.47
C ARG A 276 3.56 11.07 -8.49
N VAL A 277 2.99 9.90 -8.26
CA VAL A 277 1.97 9.32 -9.11
C VAL A 277 0.69 9.09 -8.34
N TYR A 278 -0.40 9.10 -9.09
CA TYR A 278 -1.73 8.69 -8.68
C TYR A 278 -1.90 7.18 -8.87
N ASN A 279 -2.68 6.55 -8.00
CA ASN A 279 -3.11 5.18 -8.22
C ASN A 279 -4.14 5.10 -9.39
N PRO A 280 -3.92 4.29 -10.45
CA PRO A 280 -4.81 4.20 -11.60
C PRO A 280 -6.24 3.80 -11.27
N PHE A 281 -6.43 2.92 -10.27
CA PHE A 281 -7.76 2.46 -9.88
C PHE A 281 -8.54 3.55 -9.16
N SER A 282 -7.93 4.29 -8.23
CA SER A 282 -8.58 5.44 -7.59
C SER A 282 -8.96 6.51 -8.61
N VAL A 283 -8.04 6.84 -9.52
CA VAL A 283 -8.29 7.81 -10.60
C VAL A 283 -9.47 7.36 -11.46
N GLY A 284 -9.45 6.11 -11.92
CA GLY A 284 -10.47 5.58 -12.79
C GLY A 284 -11.86 5.62 -12.14
N ASN A 285 -11.98 5.21 -10.88
CA ASN A 285 -13.26 5.23 -10.17
C ASN A 285 -13.74 6.66 -9.89
N ALA A 286 -12.89 7.53 -9.35
CA ALA A 286 -13.26 8.89 -9.02
C ALA A 286 -13.78 9.67 -10.24
N LEU A 287 -13.08 9.55 -11.37
CA LEU A 287 -13.44 10.23 -12.60
C LEU A 287 -14.65 9.61 -13.31
N LYS A 288 -14.76 8.27 -13.33
CA LYS A 288 -15.91 7.59 -13.94
C LYS A 288 -17.21 7.86 -13.18
N ASN A 289 -17.15 7.79 -11.84
CA ASN A 289 -18.29 8.03 -10.95
C ASN A 289 -18.54 9.52 -10.71
N ALA A 290 -17.59 10.37 -11.09
CA ALA A 290 -17.58 11.80 -10.80
C ALA A 290 -17.80 12.05 -9.29
N ASP A 291 -17.06 11.33 -8.45
CA ASP A 291 -17.20 11.38 -7.00
C ASP A 291 -15.85 11.24 -6.28
N PHE A 292 -15.77 11.77 -5.06
CA PHE A 292 -14.61 11.62 -4.20
C PHE A 292 -14.92 10.59 -3.11
N ASP A 293 -14.30 9.43 -3.21
CA ASP A 293 -14.41 8.35 -2.22
C ASP A 293 -13.10 7.58 -2.08
N ASN A 294 -13.08 6.65 -1.12
CA ASN A 294 -11.97 5.75 -0.84
C ASN A 294 -12.06 4.48 -1.69
N TYR A 295 -11.52 4.49 -2.90
CA TYR A 295 -11.60 3.41 -3.88
C TYR A 295 -10.50 2.36 -3.74
N TRP A 296 -9.24 2.76 -3.49
CA TRP A 296 -8.11 1.83 -3.45
C TRP A 296 -8.23 0.83 -2.32
N PHE A 297 -8.73 1.24 -1.16
CA PHE A 297 -8.75 0.40 0.03
C PHE A 297 -9.81 -0.70 0.01
N GLU A 298 -10.95 -0.47 -0.65
CA GLU A 298 -12.01 -1.49 -0.82
C GLU A 298 -11.55 -2.72 -1.64
N SER A 299 -10.37 -2.62 -2.28
CA SER A 299 -9.78 -3.64 -3.15
C SER A 299 -9.26 -4.92 -2.51
N GLY A 300 -8.98 -4.87 -1.21
CA GLY A 300 -8.23 -5.94 -0.56
C GLY A 300 -7.67 -5.48 0.76
N THR A 301 -8.45 -5.72 1.82
CA THR A 301 -8.06 -5.47 3.21
C THR A 301 -6.70 -6.11 3.52
N PRO A 302 -5.74 -5.37 4.07
CA PRO A 302 -4.41 -5.89 4.40
C PRO A 302 -4.47 -6.66 5.74
N THR A 303 -5.32 -7.68 5.85
CA THR A 303 -5.58 -8.40 7.11
C THR A 303 -4.28 -8.86 7.78
N PHE A 304 -3.35 -9.40 6.99
CA PHE A 304 -2.01 -9.80 7.44
C PHE A 304 -1.24 -8.65 8.10
N LEU A 305 -1.23 -7.46 7.48
CA LEU A 305 -0.51 -6.30 8.00
C LEU A 305 -1.12 -5.82 9.32
N VAL A 306 -2.44 -5.80 9.40
CA VAL A 306 -3.17 -5.38 10.60
C VAL A 306 -2.94 -6.36 11.74
N GLU A 307 -2.94 -7.66 11.47
CA GLU A 307 -2.59 -8.69 12.44
C GLU A 307 -1.13 -8.59 12.89
N LEU A 308 -0.20 -8.33 11.96
CA LEU A 308 1.21 -8.13 12.29
C LEU A 308 1.41 -6.92 13.21
N ILE A 309 0.76 -5.79 12.90
CA ILE A 309 0.77 -4.56 13.72
C ILE A 309 0.25 -4.86 15.14
N LYS A 310 -0.87 -5.58 15.25
CA LYS A 310 -1.43 -6.01 16.54
C LYS A 310 -0.48 -6.91 17.31
N ASN A 311 0.07 -7.94 16.66
CA ASN A 311 0.93 -8.94 17.30
C ASN A 311 2.26 -8.35 17.78
N LYS A 312 2.80 -7.36 17.06
CA LYS A 312 4.05 -6.66 17.43
C LYS A 312 3.84 -5.48 18.39
N ASN A 313 2.60 -5.18 18.81
CA ASN A 313 2.26 -4.00 19.61
C ASN A 313 2.87 -2.71 19.03
N PHE A 314 2.77 -2.54 17.71
CA PHE A 314 3.38 -1.39 17.04
C PHE A 314 2.69 -0.09 17.45
N ASP A 315 3.49 0.93 17.76
CA ASP A 315 3.00 2.25 18.14
C ASP A 315 2.45 3.00 16.92
N LEU A 316 1.13 3.18 16.88
CA LEU A 316 0.43 3.78 15.75
C LEU A 316 0.63 5.29 15.63
N SER A 317 1.06 5.98 16.69
CA SER A 317 1.41 7.41 16.59
C SER A 317 2.67 7.63 15.76
N ASN A 318 3.54 6.62 15.66
CA ASN A 318 4.75 6.64 14.83
C ASN A 318 4.48 6.24 13.37
N LEU A 319 3.26 6.37 12.85
CA LEU A 319 2.97 6.12 11.43
C LEU A 319 3.10 7.36 10.54
N GLU A 320 3.20 8.54 11.14
CA GLU A 320 3.43 9.81 10.46
C GLU A 320 4.88 10.29 10.69
N ASN A 321 5.46 10.97 9.70
CA ASN A 321 6.81 11.56 9.76
C ASN A 321 7.91 10.58 10.23
N ILE A 322 7.85 9.34 9.76
CA ILE A 322 8.82 8.30 10.11
C ILE A 322 10.16 8.62 9.45
N GLU A 323 11.22 8.68 10.24
CA GLU A 323 12.59 8.77 9.74
C GLU A 323 13.25 7.39 9.76
N VAL A 324 13.72 6.93 8.60
CA VAL A 324 14.44 5.66 8.46
C VAL A 324 15.66 5.81 7.56
N GLY A 325 16.70 5.02 7.82
CA GLY A 325 17.83 4.93 6.91
C GLY A 325 17.45 4.24 5.59
N LYS A 326 18.08 4.63 4.48
CA LYS A 326 17.89 4.02 3.14
C LYS A 326 17.93 2.49 3.14
N ASN A 327 18.80 1.88 3.94
CA ASN A 327 18.96 0.42 4.00
C ASN A 327 17.86 -0.29 4.80
N GLU A 328 17.17 0.40 5.71
CA GLU A 328 16.08 -0.17 6.50
C GLU A 328 14.85 -0.44 5.63
N ILE A 329 14.54 0.45 4.69
CA ILE A 329 13.48 0.26 3.69
C ILE A 329 13.78 -0.96 2.78
N LYS A 330 15.06 -1.34 2.68
CA LYS A 330 15.54 -2.48 1.89
C LYS A 330 15.72 -3.78 2.69
N ALA A 331 15.51 -3.79 4.00
CA ALA A 331 15.71 -5.00 4.79
C ALA A 331 14.51 -5.97 4.61
N TYR A 332 14.78 -7.16 4.05
CA TYR A 332 13.76 -8.13 3.58
C TYR A 332 13.76 -9.46 4.36
N ASP A 333 14.14 -9.47 5.65
CA ASP A 333 14.22 -10.72 6.40
C ASP A 333 12.83 -11.27 6.78
N ILE A 334 12.49 -12.44 6.25
CA ILE A 334 11.24 -13.17 6.53
C ILE A 334 11.22 -13.69 7.97
N GLY A 335 12.39 -14.00 8.54
CA GLY A 335 12.53 -14.39 9.94
C GLY A 335 12.24 -13.26 10.92
N ASN A 336 12.33 -12.00 10.46
CA ASN A 336 11.97 -10.82 11.23
C ASN A 336 11.33 -9.73 10.36
N ILE A 337 10.08 -9.95 9.96
CA ILE A 337 9.31 -9.01 9.13
C ILE A 337 9.21 -7.64 9.82
N GLN A 338 9.86 -6.62 9.27
CA GLN A 338 9.76 -5.25 9.77
C GLN A 338 8.51 -4.55 9.23
N ILE A 339 7.81 -3.81 10.09
CA ILE A 339 6.52 -3.18 9.75
C ILE A 339 6.69 -2.02 8.78
N ILE A 340 7.66 -1.12 9.01
CA ILE A 340 7.85 0.07 8.18
C ILE A 340 8.18 -0.27 6.71
N PRO A 341 9.14 -1.16 6.40
CA PRO A 341 9.40 -1.55 5.01
C PRO A 341 8.20 -2.23 4.34
N LEU A 342 7.41 -2.98 5.11
CA LEU A 342 6.20 -3.65 4.61
C LEU A 342 5.12 -2.61 4.26
N LEU A 343 4.88 -1.65 5.13
CA LEU A 343 3.94 -0.54 4.90
C LEU A 343 4.33 0.26 3.65
N PHE A 344 5.62 0.53 3.47
CA PHE A 344 6.13 1.20 2.26
C PHE A 344 5.88 0.37 0.99
N GLN A 345 6.30 -0.90 0.96
CA GLN A 345 6.14 -1.76 -0.22
C GLN A 345 4.68 -1.99 -0.61
N THR A 346 3.80 -2.07 0.39
CA THR A 346 2.37 -2.27 0.18
C THR A 346 1.61 -0.97 -0.12
N GLY A 347 2.28 0.19 -0.09
CA GLY A 347 1.73 1.48 -0.48
C GLY A 347 0.99 2.23 0.62
N TYR A 348 1.07 1.79 1.87
CA TYR A 348 0.51 2.55 3.02
C TYR A 348 1.41 3.71 3.43
N LEU A 349 2.72 3.57 3.22
CA LEU A 349 3.68 4.66 3.38
C LEU A 349 4.36 4.96 2.05
N THR A 350 4.81 6.20 1.91
CA THR A 350 5.54 6.69 0.73
C THR A 350 6.70 7.58 1.16
N ILE A 351 7.65 7.83 0.27
CA ILE A 351 8.69 8.84 0.49
C ILE A 351 8.06 10.24 0.38
N LYS A 352 8.09 11.02 1.46
CA LYS A 352 7.73 12.45 1.44
C LYS A 352 8.94 13.31 1.09
N GLU A 353 10.05 13.04 1.77
CA GLU A 353 11.29 13.80 1.69
C GLU A 353 12.50 12.86 1.87
N ILE A 354 13.64 13.27 1.31
CA ILE A 354 14.92 12.58 1.47
C ILE A 354 15.93 13.63 1.92
N GLU A 355 16.50 13.45 3.10
CA GLU A 355 17.52 14.32 3.67
C GLU A 355 18.91 13.70 3.51
N ASP A 356 19.85 14.49 3.00
CA ASP A 356 21.25 14.14 2.79
C ASP A 356 21.48 12.81 2.04
N GLN A 357 20.50 12.36 1.24
CA GLN A 357 20.49 11.06 0.54
C GLN A 357 20.59 9.82 1.45
N VAL A 358 20.45 10.00 2.77
CA VAL A 358 20.63 8.94 3.77
C VAL A 358 19.35 8.70 4.54
N ILE A 359 18.65 9.77 4.94
CA ILE A 359 17.46 9.72 5.78
C ILE A 359 16.23 9.88 4.90
N TYR A 360 15.31 8.95 5.02
CA TYR A 360 14.06 8.93 4.29
C TYR A 360 12.94 9.25 5.26
N LYS A 361 12.19 10.31 4.96
CA LYS A 361 10.97 10.68 5.68
C LYS A 361 9.78 10.02 5.01
N LEU A 362 9.14 9.09 5.72
CA LEU A 362 8.00 8.32 5.25
C LEU A 362 6.71 8.75 5.94
N ASP A 363 5.62 8.76 5.17
CA ASP A 363 4.28 9.10 5.67
C ASP A 363 3.22 8.56 4.68
N TYR A 364 1.93 8.68 5.01
CA TYR A 364 0.84 8.30 4.12
C TYR A 364 0.91 9.06 2.79
N PRO A 365 0.65 8.41 1.63
CA PRO A 365 0.72 9.09 0.35
C PRO A 365 -0.30 10.21 0.23
N ASN A 366 -1.54 9.95 0.63
CA ASN A 366 -2.69 10.82 0.45
C ASN A 366 -3.78 10.52 1.50
N TYR A 367 -4.83 11.35 1.48
CA TYR A 367 -5.96 11.23 2.41
C TYR A 367 -6.73 9.91 2.26
N GLU A 368 -6.88 9.39 1.05
CA GLU A 368 -7.58 8.11 0.81
C GLU A 368 -6.91 6.98 1.60
N VAL A 369 -5.59 6.85 1.50
CA VAL A 369 -4.83 5.79 2.15
C VAL A 369 -4.81 5.98 3.66
N GLU A 370 -4.52 7.18 4.15
CA GLU A 370 -4.51 7.52 5.57
C GLU A 370 -5.84 7.17 6.25
N ASN A 371 -6.94 7.75 5.75
CA ASN A 371 -8.27 7.59 6.34
C ASN A 371 -8.71 6.12 6.31
N SER A 372 -8.52 5.45 5.18
CA SER A 372 -8.98 4.07 5.02
C SER A 372 -8.18 3.08 5.87
N PHE A 373 -6.86 3.26 5.96
CA PHE A 373 -6.00 2.40 6.75
C PHE A 373 -6.27 2.60 8.24
N ASN A 374 -6.36 3.85 8.71
CA ASN A 374 -6.70 4.16 10.09
C ASN A 374 -8.10 3.63 10.47
N LEU A 375 -9.08 3.71 9.56
CA LEU A 375 -10.42 3.18 9.82
C LEU A 375 -10.40 1.66 9.95
N ASN A 376 -9.58 0.99 9.13
CA ASN A 376 -9.44 -0.46 9.20
C ASN A 376 -8.75 -0.92 10.49
N LEU A 377 -7.64 -0.26 10.86
CA LEU A 377 -6.99 -0.47 12.14
C LEU A 377 -7.99 -0.25 13.28
N ALA A 378 -8.71 0.86 13.30
CA ALA A 378 -9.69 1.18 14.34
C ALA A 378 -10.78 0.11 14.46
N LYS A 379 -11.37 -0.33 13.33
CA LYS A 379 -12.32 -1.45 13.27
C LYS A 379 -11.71 -2.72 13.85
N SER A 380 -10.49 -3.04 13.43
CA SER A 380 -9.81 -4.27 13.83
C SER A 380 -9.49 -4.29 15.33
N PHE A 381 -8.97 -3.19 15.88
CA PHE A 381 -8.67 -3.05 17.31
C PHE A 381 -9.93 -3.00 18.20
N SER A 382 -11.08 -2.58 17.63
CA SER A 382 -12.34 -2.40 18.36
C SER A 382 -13.42 -3.46 18.11
N GLN A 383 -13.09 -4.62 17.55
CA GLN A 383 -14.11 -5.64 17.20
C GLN A 383 -15.25 -5.07 16.32
N ASN A 384 -14.90 -4.22 15.35
CA ASN A 384 -15.82 -3.53 14.45
C ASN A 384 -16.80 -2.54 15.13
N LYS A 385 -16.54 -2.11 16.37
CA LYS A 385 -17.40 -1.11 17.03
C LYS A 385 -17.14 0.31 16.56
N ILE A 386 -15.90 0.64 16.18
CA ILE A 386 -15.60 1.90 15.50
C ILE A 386 -16.04 1.79 14.04
N THR A 387 -17.05 2.57 13.67
CA THR A 387 -17.63 2.60 12.32
C THR A 387 -17.76 4.05 11.85
N VAL A 388 -17.96 4.27 10.55
CA VAL A 388 -18.13 5.63 9.99
C VAL A 388 -19.23 6.44 10.71
N PRO A 389 -20.42 5.88 11.02
CA PRO A 389 -21.43 6.60 11.80
C PRO A 389 -21.00 6.98 13.22
N VAL A 390 -20.17 6.15 13.87
CA VAL A 390 -19.63 6.43 15.21
C VAL A 390 -18.62 7.57 15.14
N VAL A 391 -17.68 7.52 14.19
CA VAL A 391 -16.68 8.58 13.94
C VAL A 391 -17.38 9.92 13.69
N HIS A 392 -18.36 9.94 12.78
CA HIS A 392 -19.12 11.15 12.48
C HIS A 392 -19.91 11.68 13.70
N ARG A 393 -20.43 10.79 14.56
CA ARG A 393 -21.10 11.20 15.79
C ARG A 393 -20.14 11.81 16.79
N LEU A 394 -18.98 11.21 17.02
CA LEU A 394 -17.92 11.75 17.89
C LEU A 394 -17.50 13.15 17.44
N LYS A 395 -17.31 13.33 16.12
CA LYS A 395 -16.97 14.62 15.53
C LYS A 395 -18.01 15.70 15.85
N LYS A 396 -19.30 15.40 15.64
CA LYS A 396 -20.39 16.33 15.95
C LYS A 396 -20.41 16.73 17.42
N LEU A 397 -20.12 15.80 18.33
CA LEU A 397 -20.08 16.09 19.76
C LEU A 397 -18.96 17.07 20.12
N LEU A 398 -17.76 16.93 19.51
CA LEU A 398 -16.68 17.89 19.68
C LEU A 398 -17.05 19.27 19.12
N ILE A 399 -17.52 19.33 17.86
CA ILE A 399 -17.93 20.61 17.23
C ILE A 399 -18.97 21.35 18.09
N ASN A 400 -19.95 20.63 18.65
CA ASN A 400 -21.02 21.21 19.46
C ASN A 400 -20.65 21.43 20.95
N LYS A 401 -19.39 21.20 21.36
CA LYS A 401 -18.95 21.21 22.77
C LYS A 401 -19.74 20.24 23.70
N GLU A 402 -20.31 19.16 23.18
CA GLU A 402 -21.04 18.15 23.96
C GLU A 402 -20.07 17.13 24.62
N LEU A 403 -19.12 17.63 25.42
CA LEU A 403 -17.97 16.87 25.94
C LEU A 403 -18.34 15.67 26.82
N GLU A 404 -19.36 15.79 27.65
CA GLU A 404 -19.80 14.68 28.51
C GLU A 404 -20.23 13.45 27.68
N LYS A 405 -21.00 13.69 26.61
CA LYS A 405 -21.44 12.64 25.69
C LYS A 405 -20.29 12.09 24.87
N PHE A 406 -19.35 12.95 24.47
CA PHE A 406 -18.13 12.53 23.77
C PHE A 406 -17.34 11.55 24.63
N ILE A 407 -17.07 11.92 25.89
CA ILE A 407 -16.36 11.09 26.87
C ILE A 407 -17.07 9.76 27.10
N GLN A 408 -18.40 9.77 27.23
CA GLN A 408 -19.18 8.54 27.40
C GLN A 408 -19.02 7.58 26.22
N GLN A 409 -19.01 8.11 24.99
CA GLN A 409 -18.80 7.29 23.80
C GLN A 409 -17.37 6.75 23.71
N ILE A 410 -16.37 7.58 24.01
CA ILE A 410 -14.97 7.14 24.08
C ILE A 410 -14.82 6.02 25.11
N LYS A 411 -15.38 6.15 26.32
CA LYS A 411 -15.40 5.08 27.33
C LYS A 411 -16.04 3.78 26.82
N SER A 412 -17.12 3.88 26.04
CA SER A 412 -17.77 2.72 25.42
C SER A 412 -16.89 2.05 24.37
N ILE A 413 -16.15 2.84 23.58
CA ILE A 413 -15.18 2.33 22.61
C ILE A 413 -14.02 1.63 23.32
N PHE A 414 -13.41 2.24 24.33
CA PHE A 414 -12.31 1.63 25.10
C PHE A 414 -12.73 0.32 25.78
N PHE A 415 -13.94 0.26 26.34
CA PHE A 415 -14.51 -0.98 26.90
C PHE A 415 -14.60 -2.13 25.87
N SER A 416 -14.63 -1.79 24.59
CA SER A 416 -14.85 -2.69 23.48
C SER A 416 -13.58 -3.16 22.77
N LEU A 417 -12.43 -2.61 23.13
CA LEU A 417 -11.15 -2.94 22.49
C LEU A 417 -10.72 -4.36 22.86
N VAL A 418 -10.19 -5.08 21.86
CA VAL A 418 -9.75 -6.48 22.04
C VAL A 418 -8.48 -6.53 22.89
N ASN A 419 -8.36 -7.59 23.71
CA ASN A 419 -7.14 -7.99 24.42
C ASN A 419 -5.93 -8.06 23.47
N ILE A 420 -5.22 -6.96 23.29
CA ILE A 420 -3.89 -6.95 22.66
C ILE A 420 -2.88 -6.80 23.78
N ASN A 421 -1.76 -7.51 23.66
CA ASN A 421 -0.72 -7.70 24.67
C ASN A 421 -0.32 -6.37 25.35
N ILE A 422 -1.00 -6.00 26.44
CA ILE A 422 -0.74 -4.74 27.14
C ILE A 422 0.72 -4.74 27.58
N PRO A 423 1.48 -3.69 27.24
CA PRO A 423 2.87 -3.59 27.65
C PRO A 423 3.06 -3.75 29.17
N LYS A 424 4.20 -4.31 29.57
CA LYS A 424 4.47 -4.57 30.98
C LYS A 424 4.81 -3.30 31.75
N SER A 425 5.47 -2.31 31.13
CA SER A 425 5.83 -1.06 31.78
C SER A 425 4.65 -0.06 31.79
N LEU A 426 4.62 0.84 32.78
CA LEU A 426 3.59 1.89 32.90
C LEU A 426 3.67 2.92 31.76
N GLN A 427 4.88 3.29 31.35
CA GLN A 427 5.10 4.25 30.28
C GLN A 427 4.62 3.72 28.92
N ASP A 428 4.91 2.45 28.61
CA ASP A 428 4.44 1.83 27.38
C ASP A 428 2.92 1.65 27.36
N ARG A 429 2.27 1.55 28.54
CA ARG A 429 0.80 1.53 28.65
C ARG A 429 0.19 2.89 28.33
N GLU A 430 0.78 3.97 28.84
CA GLU A 430 0.36 5.33 28.52
C GLU A 430 0.46 5.58 27.01
N ALA A 431 1.60 5.24 26.41
CA ALA A 431 1.80 5.28 24.96
C ALA A 431 0.72 4.46 24.22
N TYR A 432 0.47 3.22 24.63
CA TYR A 432 -0.57 2.37 24.01
C TYR A 432 -1.98 3.00 24.01
N TYR A 433 -2.40 3.60 25.13
CA TYR A 433 -3.71 4.28 25.19
C TYR A 433 -3.70 5.57 24.36
N ASN A 434 -2.58 6.29 24.32
CA ASN A 434 -2.40 7.44 23.45
C ASN A 434 -2.55 7.04 21.96
N SER A 435 -1.86 6.00 21.49
CA SER A 435 -1.94 5.55 20.09
C SER A 435 -3.37 5.13 19.68
N LEU A 436 -4.12 4.52 20.61
CA LEU A 436 -5.53 4.17 20.38
C LEU A 436 -6.45 5.38 20.33
N PHE A 437 -6.24 6.34 21.23
CA PHE A 437 -6.99 7.59 21.22
C PHE A 437 -6.69 8.36 19.93
N TYR A 438 -5.42 8.51 19.60
CA TYR A 438 -4.93 9.10 18.36
C TYR A 438 -5.59 8.46 17.14
N LEU A 439 -5.58 7.12 17.03
CA LEU A 439 -6.24 6.39 15.95
C LEU A 439 -7.73 6.75 15.80
N ILE A 440 -8.46 6.91 16.92
CA ILE A 440 -9.87 7.31 16.89
C ILE A 440 -10.00 8.77 16.47
N THR A 441 -9.14 9.65 16.98
CA THR A 441 -9.24 11.09 16.74
C THR A 441 -8.79 11.50 15.34
N THR A 442 -7.77 10.86 14.76
CA THR A 442 -7.34 11.13 13.38
C THR A 442 -8.46 10.85 12.38
N LEU A 443 -9.34 9.88 12.67
CA LEU A 443 -10.54 9.63 11.86
C LEU A 443 -11.58 10.75 11.90
N LEU A 444 -11.47 11.67 12.87
CA LEU A 444 -12.34 12.85 12.97
C LEU A 444 -11.88 13.99 12.05
N THR A 445 -10.65 13.91 11.53
CA THR A 445 -10.02 14.99 10.76
C THR A 445 -10.67 15.21 9.40
N ASP A 446 -11.07 16.45 9.15
CA ASP A 446 -11.45 16.98 7.84
C ASP A 446 -11.37 18.52 7.83
N ASN A 447 -12.00 19.17 6.85
CA ASN A 447 -11.98 20.63 6.72
C ASN A 447 -12.49 21.41 7.95
N ASN A 448 -13.28 20.80 8.84
CA ASN A 448 -13.90 21.49 9.99
C ASN A 448 -13.30 21.07 11.34
N LEU A 449 -12.41 20.07 11.35
CA LEU A 449 -11.78 19.56 12.56
C LEU A 449 -10.42 18.99 12.20
N ASN A 450 -9.36 19.46 12.86
CA ASN A 450 -8.01 18.94 12.72
C ASN A 450 -7.54 18.29 14.02
N VAL A 451 -6.75 17.23 13.91
CA VAL A 451 -6.13 16.56 15.06
C VAL A 451 -4.63 16.57 14.89
N TYR A 452 -3.91 16.89 15.96
CA TYR A 452 -2.47 16.85 16.04
C TYR A 452 -2.07 16.00 17.25
N SER A 453 -1.03 15.18 17.11
CA SER A 453 -0.46 14.38 18.20
C SER A 453 1.00 14.74 18.44
N GLU A 454 1.47 14.46 19.66
CA GLU A 454 2.89 14.57 20.04
C GLU A 454 3.51 15.93 19.68
N VAL A 455 2.75 17.01 19.89
CA VAL A 455 3.10 18.35 19.43
C VAL A 455 4.19 18.92 20.33
N LEU A 456 5.39 19.10 19.75
CA LEU A 456 6.52 19.73 20.43
C LEU A 456 6.27 21.22 20.69
N THR A 457 6.67 21.67 21.88
CA THR A 457 6.66 23.07 22.32
C THR A 457 7.99 23.40 23.00
N SER A 458 8.24 24.67 23.30
CA SER A 458 9.43 25.08 24.05
C SER A 458 9.50 24.50 25.47
N GLU A 459 8.36 24.17 26.07
CA GLU A 459 8.25 23.75 27.47
C GLU A 459 7.97 22.25 27.65
N GLY A 460 7.69 21.52 26.57
CA GLY A 460 7.33 20.11 26.61
C GLY A 460 6.66 19.62 25.34
N ARG A 461 5.95 18.50 25.46
CA ARG A 461 5.24 17.83 24.37
C ARG A 461 3.79 17.63 24.79
N ILE A 462 2.87 18.05 23.92
CA ILE A 462 1.42 17.90 24.12
C ILE A 462 1.01 16.56 23.50
N ASP A 463 0.31 15.73 24.26
CA ASP A 463 -0.09 14.41 23.75
C ASP A 463 -1.05 14.51 22.56
N SER A 464 -2.12 15.32 22.68
CA SER A 464 -3.08 15.51 21.59
C SER A 464 -3.75 16.88 21.61
N ILE A 465 -4.00 17.41 20.40
CA ILE A 465 -4.72 18.65 20.16
C ILE A 465 -5.82 18.37 19.16
N VAL A 466 -7.04 18.77 19.49
CA VAL A 466 -8.16 18.79 18.52
C VAL A 466 -8.57 20.23 18.29
N GLU A 467 -8.55 20.68 17.05
CA GLU A 467 -8.89 22.05 16.67
C GLU A 467 -10.11 22.03 15.75
N THR A 468 -11.20 22.68 16.16
CA THR A 468 -12.35 22.98 15.30
C THR A 468 -12.30 24.43 14.83
N ASP A 469 -13.28 24.86 14.04
CA ASP A 469 -13.41 26.27 13.63
C ASP A 469 -13.53 27.23 14.83
N THR A 470 -14.11 26.76 15.93
CA THR A 470 -14.45 27.60 17.09
C THR A 470 -13.66 27.30 18.35
N ASN A 471 -13.06 26.09 18.46
CA ASN A 471 -12.47 25.62 19.71
C ASN A 471 -11.15 24.88 19.51
N ILE A 472 -10.34 24.87 20.56
CA ILE A 472 -9.10 24.11 20.66
C ILE A 472 -9.15 23.28 21.94
N TYR A 473 -9.08 21.96 21.80
CA TYR A 473 -9.02 21.00 22.88
C TYR A 473 -7.58 20.56 23.06
N ILE A 474 -6.99 20.84 24.22
CA ILE A 474 -5.64 20.40 24.60
C ILE A 474 -5.80 19.21 25.55
N ILE A 475 -5.31 18.05 25.15
CA ILE A 475 -5.58 16.79 25.83
C ILE A 475 -4.25 16.17 26.30
N GLU A 476 -4.20 15.82 27.58
CA GLU A 476 -3.05 15.14 28.19
C GLU A 476 -3.50 13.83 28.85
N PHE A 477 -2.71 12.77 28.68
CA PHE A 477 -2.99 11.45 29.21
C PHE A 477 -2.08 11.10 30.38
N LYS A 478 -2.64 10.32 31.31
CA LYS A 478 -1.88 9.62 32.35
C LYS A 478 -2.40 8.21 32.54
N ALA A 479 -1.49 7.28 32.84
CA ALA A 479 -1.85 5.92 33.24
C ALA A 479 -1.72 5.72 34.76
N ASN A 480 -2.85 5.48 35.44
CA ASN A 480 -2.95 5.23 36.90
C ASN A 480 -2.44 6.37 37.81
N GLN A 481 -2.33 7.62 37.34
CA GLN A 481 -1.82 8.75 38.14
C GLN A 481 -2.91 9.74 38.56
N GLY A 482 -4.02 9.81 37.82
CA GLY A 482 -5.15 10.71 38.11
C GLY A 482 -5.26 11.87 37.12
N ALA A 483 -6.49 12.27 36.79
CA ALA A 483 -6.75 13.26 35.74
C ALA A 483 -6.32 14.68 36.14
N GLU A 484 -6.27 14.97 37.45
CA GLU A 484 -5.76 16.26 37.95
C GLU A 484 -4.28 16.45 37.65
N ILE A 485 -3.46 15.38 37.69
CA ILE A 485 -2.04 15.48 37.36
C ILE A 485 -1.87 15.80 35.88
N ALA A 486 -2.68 15.18 35.02
CA ALA A 486 -2.69 15.47 33.58
C ALA A 486 -3.08 16.94 33.32
N LEU A 487 -4.18 17.41 33.93
CA LEU A 487 -4.63 18.79 33.78
C LEU A 487 -3.60 19.80 34.30
N GLN A 488 -2.99 19.51 35.45
CA GLN A 488 -1.97 20.37 36.03
C GLN A 488 -0.72 20.46 35.16
N GLN A 489 -0.31 19.36 34.52
CA GLN A 489 0.80 19.38 33.56
C GLN A 489 0.53 20.35 32.40
N ILE A 490 -0.69 20.35 31.84
CA ILE A 490 -1.06 21.28 30.76
C ILE A 490 -0.87 22.74 31.19
N LYS A 491 -1.25 23.06 32.44
CA LYS A 491 -1.14 24.40 33.02
C LYS A 491 0.31 24.78 33.34
N ASP A 492 1.04 23.89 34.00
CA ASP A 492 2.42 24.12 34.42
C ASP A 492 3.34 24.35 33.21
N LYS A 493 3.06 23.67 32.09
CA LYS A 493 3.79 23.85 30.82
C LYS A 493 3.24 24.97 29.93
N ASN A 494 2.17 25.63 30.37
CA ASN A 494 1.48 26.71 29.66
C ASN A 494 1.18 26.41 28.18
N TYR A 495 0.74 25.17 27.89
CA TYR A 495 0.51 24.72 26.52
C TYR A 495 -0.54 25.53 25.74
N ALA A 496 -1.44 26.21 26.44
CA ALA A 496 -2.45 27.08 25.86
C ALA A 496 -1.89 28.35 25.20
N GLU A 497 -0.72 28.83 25.62
CA GLU A 497 -0.21 30.16 25.23
C GLU A 497 -0.11 30.34 23.72
N ARG A 498 0.35 29.31 23.01
CA ARG A 498 0.51 29.31 21.53
C ARG A 498 -0.80 29.49 20.77
N PHE A 499 -1.94 29.28 21.43
CA PHE A 499 -3.27 29.31 20.84
C PHE A 499 -4.04 30.57 21.15
N LYS A 500 -3.59 31.41 22.10
CA LYS A 500 -4.27 32.68 22.45
C LYS A 500 -4.36 33.68 21.30
N ILE A 501 -3.50 33.54 20.29
CA ILE A 501 -3.57 34.35 19.06
C ILE A 501 -4.71 33.91 18.13
N LYS A 502 -5.28 32.73 18.35
CA LYS A 502 -6.43 32.22 17.61
C LYS A 502 -7.68 32.65 18.39
N ASP A 503 -8.60 33.34 17.73
CA ASP A 503 -9.89 33.76 18.29
C ASP A 503 -10.84 32.54 18.42
N LYS A 504 -10.46 31.60 19.31
CA LYS A 504 -11.10 30.30 19.52
C LYS A 504 -11.14 29.99 21.02
N GLY A 505 -12.20 29.34 21.50
CA GLY A 505 -12.27 28.89 22.89
C GLY A 505 -11.26 27.78 23.17
N ILE A 506 -10.52 27.87 24.27
CA ILE A 506 -9.49 26.87 24.64
C ILE A 506 -10.00 26.02 25.80
N ILE A 507 -9.96 24.70 25.62
CA ILE A 507 -10.48 23.73 26.58
C ILE A 507 -9.37 22.72 26.90
N LEU A 508 -9.00 22.64 28.16
CA LEU A 508 -7.98 21.73 28.68
C LEU A 508 -8.64 20.46 29.19
N ILE A 509 -8.12 19.29 28.79
CA ILE A 509 -8.68 17.98 29.15
C ILE A 509 -7.56 17.10 29.71
N GLY A 510 -7.56 16.91 31.03
CA GLY A 510 -6.74 15.91 31.69
C GLY A 510 -7.46 14.57 31.73
N THR A 511 -6.83 13.50 31.23
CA THR A 511 -7.43 12.16 31.13
C THR A 511 -6.59 11.13 31.87
N ASN A 512 -7.23 10.32 32.73
CA ASN A 512 -6.56 9.22 33.42
C ASN A 512 -7.14 7.86 33.04
N PHE A 513 -6.27 6.96 32.58
CA PHE A 513 -6.61 5.58 32.27
C PHE A 513 -6.34 4.67 33.46
N ASP A 514 -7.30 3.79 33.75
CA ASP A 514 -7.10 2.62 34.60
C ASP A 514 -6.60 1.47 33.72
N THR A 515 -5.34 1.08 33.90
CA THR A 515 -4.74 0.06 33.03
C THR A 515 -5.26 -1.35 33.30
N GLU A 516 -5.84 -1.61 34.48
CA GLU A 516 -6.43 -2.90 34.82
C GLU A 516 -7.82 -3.03 34.21
N LYS A 517 -8.64 -1.97 34.36
CA LYS A 517 -9.99 -1.88 33.76
C LYS A 517 -9.97 -1.55 32.28
N ARG A 518 -8.82 -1.12 31.77
CA ARG A 518 -8.55 -0.77 30.37
C ARG A 518 -9.48 0.29 29.82
N ASN A 519 -9.74 1.29 30.66
CA ASN A 519 -10.68 2.32 30.34
C ASN A 519 -10.31 3.61 31.06
N ILE A 520 -10.91 4.71 30.62
CA ILE A 520 -10.80 6.00 31.29
C ILE A 520 -11.47 5.88 32.66
N LYS A 521 -10.67 6.12 33.71
CA LYS A 521 -11.11 6.14 35.11
C LYS A 521 -11.81 7.45 35.44
N ASP A 522 -11.14 8.55 35.16
CA ASP A 522 -11.55 9.92 35.48
C ASP A 522 -11.01 10.92 34.44
N ILE A 523 -11.70 12.06 34.31
CA ILE A 523 -11.36 13.16 33.42
C ILE A 523 -11.57 14.47 34.16
N LYS A 524 -10.74 15.47 33.86
CA LYS A 524 -10.88 16.86 34.30
C LYS A 524 -10.91 17.77 33.09
N ILE A 525 -11.86 18.70 33.06
CA ILE A 525 -12.07 19.64 31.97
C ILE A 525 -12.05 21.05 32.54
N GLU A 526 -11.32 21.94 31.89
CA GLU A 526 -11.29 23.36 32.22
C GLU A 526 -11.33 24.19 30.94
N GLU A 527 -12.27 25.11 30.86
CA GLU A 527 -12.31 26.11 29.78
C GLU A 527 -11.57 27.35 30.27
N ILE A 528 -10.68 27.88 29.43
CA ILE A 528 -9.93 29.09 29.72
C ILE A 528 -10.28 30.15 28.68
N ASP A 529 -10.36 31.39 29.15
CA ASP A 529 -10.72 32.57 28.35
C ASP A 529 -9.57 33.05 27.45
#